data_AF-A0A9D2P002-F1
#
_entry.id   AF-A0A9D2P002-F1
#
_cell.length_a   1.000
_cell.length_b   1.000
_cell.length_c   1.000
_cell.angle_alpha   90.00
_cell.angle_beta   90.00
_cell.angle_gamma   90.00
#
_symmetry.space_group_name_H-M   'P 1'
#
loop_
_entity.id
_entity.type
_entity.pdbx_description
1 polymer ?
#
loop_
_entity_poly.entity_id
_entity_poly.type
_entity_poly.pdbx_seq_one_letter_code
_entity_poly.pdbx_strand_id
1 'polypeptide(L)'
;MKAKTVQAAPDLRYLQMLARQYPTVQAASSEIINLQTILNLPKGTEHFISDVHGEYEAFLHILNSASGVVREKVDALFATSVSKADRDQLATLIYYPEEKLSEVAAHTEDLEEWYRITLHRLIDVCRLVTSKYTRSKVRKALPKEYAYIIDELLNTNYEFHNKRDYYENIISTIIDIDRAEGFIVAVCNLIKRMVVDRLHMVGDMFDRGPRADIIMDALMDHHNVDIQWGNHDVLWMGAATGSRTLVATV
;
A
#
# COMPACT_ATOMS: atom_id res chain seq x y z
N MET A 1 -39.70 30.20 1.92
CA MET A 1 -39.09 30.27 0.57
C MET A 1 -37.62 29.92 0.69
N LYS A 2 -37.17 28.78 0.15
CA LYS A 2 -35.75 28.44 0.10
C LYS A 2 -35.09 29.30 -0.99
N ALA A 3 -34.07 30.07 -0.62
CA ALA A 3 -33.29 30.84 -1.57
C ALA A 3 -32.67 29.87 -2.60
N LYS A 4 -33.02 30.05 -3.88
CA LYS A 4 -32.31 29.41 -4.98
C LYS A 4 -30.90 29.98 -4.98
N THR A 5 -29.92 29.16 -4.64
CA THR A 5 -28.51 29.47 -4.86
C THR A 5 -28.33 29.71 -6.36
N VAL A 6 -28.07 30.94 -6.76
CA VAL A 6 -27.76 31.29 -8.15
C VAL A 6 -26.38 30.70 -8.43
N GLN A 7 -26.32 29.58 -9.16
CA GLN A 7 -25.08 29.08 -9.73
C GLN A 7 -24.56 30.16 -10.68
N ALA A 8 -23.37 30.70 -10.40
CA ALA A 8 -22.67 31.58 -11.32
C ALA A 8 -22.53 30.87 -12.68
N ALA A 9 -22.78 31.58 -13.77
CA ALA A 9 -22.65 31.02 -15.11
C ALA A 9 -21.22 30.44 -15.26
N PRO A 10 -21.08 29.17 -15.68
CA PRO A 10 -19.78 28.56 -15.84
C PRO A 10 -18.94 29.38 -16.82
N ASP A 11 -17.67 29.65 -16.46
CA ASP A 11 -16.74 30.41 -17.29
C ASP A 11 -16.63 29.74 -18.67
N LEU A 12 -17.00 30.48 -19.73
CA LEU A 12 -16.98 29.98 -21.12
C LEU A 12 -15.58 29.45 -21.48
N ARG A 13 -14.52 30.08 -20.93
CA ARG A 13 -13.14 29.63 -21.13
C ARG A 13 -12.89 28.25 -20.54
N TYR A 14 -13.45 27.99 -19.35
CA TYR A 14 -13.35 26.68 -18.70
C TYR A 14 -14.09 25.60 -19.49
N LEU A 15 -15.31 25.89 -19.96
CA LEU A 15 -16.07 24.97 -20.80
C LEU A 15 -15.36 24.65 -22.12
N GLN A 16 -14.72 25.65 -22.75
CA GLN A 16 -13.91 25.43 -23.96
C GLN A 16 -12.69 24.55 -23.70
N MET A 17 -12.05 24.67 -22.53
CA MET A 17 -10.95 23.77 -22.15
C MET A 17 -11.44 22.34 -21.92
N LEU A 18 -12.57 22.16 -21.23
CA LEU A 18 -13.17 20.83 -21.04
C LEU A 18 -13.59 20.19 -22.36
N ALA A 19 -14.16 20.96 -23.30
CA ALA A 19 -14.54 20.45 -24.61
C ALA A 19 -13.35 19.94 -25.44
N ARG A 20 -12.11 20.41 -25.18
CA ARG A 20 -10.90 19.85 -25.80
C ARG A 20 -10.53 18.49 -25.24
N GLN A 21 -10.77 18.25 -23.95
CA GLN A 21 -10.50 16.96 -23.29
C GLN A 21 -11.64 15.95 -23.51
N TYR A 22 -12.89 16.42 -23.52
CA TYR A 22 -14.11 15.62 -23.68
C TYR A 22 -14.93 16.15 -24.86
N PRO A 23 -14.55 15.83 -26.11
CA PRO A 23 -15.13 16.44 -27.31
C PRO A 23 -16.57 16.01 -27.60
N THR A 24 -17.05 14.94 -26.96
CA THR A 24 -18.41 14.42 -27.16
C THR A 24 -19.18 14.34 -25.84
N VAL A 25 -20.51 14.39 -25.93
CA VAL A 25 -21.39 14.18 -24.78
C VAL A 25 -21.12 12.83 -24.13
N GLN A 26 -20.84 11.80 -24.93
CA GLN A 26 -20.49 10.47 -24.46
C GLN A 26 -19.18 10.46 -23.68
N ALA A 27 -18.11 11.10 -24.18
CA ALA A 27 -16.83 11.17 -23.47
C ALA A 27 -16.97 11.88 -22.12
N ALA A 28 -17.68 13.01 -22.09
CA ALA A 28 -17.94 13.74 -20.84
C ALA A 28 -18.80 12.90 -19.87
N SER A 29 -19.84 12.24 -20.37
CA SER A 29 -20.74 11.41 -19.55
C SER A 29 -20.00 10.20 -18.97
N SER A 30 -19.18 9.52 -19.76
CA SER A 30 -18.35 8.41 -19.30
C SER A 30 -17.37 8.83 -18.22
N GLU A 31 -16.73 10.00 -18.36
CA GLU A 31 -15.81 10.49 -17.33
C GLU A 31 -16.55 10.91 -16.05
N ILE A 32 -17.73 11.54 -16.17
CA ILE A 32 -18.57 11.85 -15.01
C ILE A 32 -18.94 10.57 -14.25
N ILE A 33 -19.37 9.51 -14.96
CA ILE A 33 -19.70 8.21 -14.35
C ILE A 33 -18.47 7.60 -13.65
N ASN A 34 -17.31 7.64 -14.31
CA ASN A 34 -16.05 7.14 -13.77
C ASN A 34 -15.66 7.88 -12.48
N LEU A 35 -15.63 9.21 -12.50
CA LEU A 35 -15.28 10.04 -11.35
C LEU A 35 -16.29 9.90 -10.20
N GLN A 36 -17.59 9.86 -10.50
CA GLN A 36 -18.62 9.62 -9.48
C GLN A 36 -18.46 8.24 -8.82
N THR A 37 -18.12 7.22 -9.59
CA THR A 37 -17.86 5.87 -9.06
C THR A 37 -16.63 5.87 -8.15
N ILE A 38 -15.56 6.57 -8.54
CA ILE A 38 -14.36 6.71 -7.70
C ILE A 38 -14.66 7.47 -6.41
N LEU A 39 -15.45 8.54 -6.47
CA LEU A 39 -15.85 9.32 -5.29
C LEU A 39 -16.72 8.53 -4.30
N ASN A 40 -17.40 7.48 -4.76
CA ASN A 40 -18.20 6.60 -3.90
C ASN A 40 -17.37 5.51 -3.21
N LEU A 41 -16.08 5.37 -3.53
CA LEU A 41 -15.20 4.46 -2.82
C LEU A 41 -14.82 5.03 -1.44
N PRO A 42 -14.55 4.16 -0.44
CA PRO A 42 -14.01 4.60 0.83
C PRO A 42 -12.70 5.37 0.63
N LYS A 43 -12.47 6.39 1.47
CA LYS A 43 -11.21 7.15 1.44
C LYS A 43 -10.03 6.20 1.68
N GLY A 44 -8.94 6.40 0.93
CA GLY A 44 -7.66 5.76 1.18
C GLY A 44 -7.09 6.13 2.56
N THR A 45 -6.17 5.30 3.06
CA THR A 45 -5.50 5.57 4.35
C THR A 45 -4.42 6.63 4.13
N GLU A 46 -4.48 7.70 4.91
CA GLU A 46 -3.43 8.73 4.99
C GLU A 46 -2.53 8.37 6.19
N HIS A 47 -1.23 8.23 5.96
CA HIS A 47 -0.28 7.89 7.03
C HIS A 47 0.60 9.09 7.33
N PHE A 48 0.52 9.61 8.54
CA PHE A 48 1.34 10.74 9.00
C PHE A 48 2.50 10.23 9.85
N ILE A 49 3.71 10.69 9.53
CA ILE A 49 4.94 10.42 10.29
C ILE A 49 5.61 11.76 10.58
N SER A 50 6.06 11.98 11.81
CA SER A 50 6.85 13.15 12.22
C SER A 50 8.05 12.71 13.05
N ASP A 51 9.02 13.61 13.23
CA ASP A 51 10.08 13.47 14.23
C ASP A 51 10.96 12.22 14.07
N VAL A 52 11.30 11.85 12.83
CA VAL A 52 12.10 10.65 12.56
C VAL A 52 13.53 10.79 13.09
N HIS A 53 14.14 11.98 12.99
CA HIS A 53 15.48 12.27 13.51
C HIS A 53 16.53 11.21 13.13
N GLY A 54 16.57 10.80 11.86
CA GLY A 54 17.55 9.83 11.35
C GLY A 54 17.42 8.39 11.89
N GLU A 55 16.41 8.08 12.71
CA GLU A 55 16.16 6.74 13.28
C GLU A 55 15.51 5.82 12.23
N TYR A 56 16.34 5.32 11.31
CA TYR A 56 15.87 4.57 10.15
C TYR A 56 15.17 3.26 10.50
N GLU A 57 15.60 2.54 11.55
CA GLU A 57 14.99 1.25 11.93
C GLU A 57 13.54 1.43 12.40
N ALA A 58 13.32 2.44 13.26
CA ALA A 58 11.98 2.79 13.72
C ALA A 58 11.12 3.25 12.55
N PHE A 59 11.66 4.07 11.65
CA PHE A 59 10.97 4.53 10.44
C PHE A 59 10.53 3.37 9.53
N LEU A 60 11.44 2.45 9.21
CA LEU A 60 11.13 1.28 8.39
C LEU A 60 10.10 0.37 9.07
N HIS A 61 10.17 0.20 10.39
CA HIS A 61 9.15 -0.54 11.13
C HIS A 61 7.77 0.14 11.07
N ILE A 62 7.72 1.47 11.21
CA ILE A 62 6.48 2.26 11.11
C ILE A 62 5.87 2.12 9.71
N LEU A 63 6.70 2.18 8.65
CA LEU A 63 6.26 1.97 7.27
C LEU A 63 5.75 0.55 7.05
N ASN A 64 6.53 -0.47 7.43
CA ASN A 64 6.18 -1.87 7.23
C ASN A 64 4.91 -2.28 7.99
N SER A 65 4.71 -1.74 9.19
CA SER A 65 3.51 -1.98 10.00
C SER A 65 2.32 -1.09 9.61
N ALA A 66 2.56 -0.06 8.78
CA ALA A 66 1.64 1.05 8.54
C ALA A 66 1.06 1.60 9.86
N SER A 67 1.91 1.79 10.87
CA SER A 67 1.50 2.16 12.24
C SER A 67 0.42 1.25 12.86
N GLY A 68 0.50 -0.05 12.57
CA GLY A 68 -0.42 -1.05 13.12
C GLY A 68 -1.70 -1.26 12.30
N VAL A 69 -1.92 -0.52 11.20
CA VAL A 69 -3.10 -0.70 10.35
C VAL A 69 -3.13 -2.10 9.73
N VAL A 70 -1.98 -2.67 9.38
CA VAL A 70 -1.90 -4.06 8.90
C VAL A 70 -2.45 -5.04 9.94
N ARG A 71 -2.05 -4.89 11.21
CA ARG A 71 -2.53 -5.74 12.31
C ARG A 71 -4.03 -5.60 12.50
N GLU A 72 -4.55 -4.38 12.42
CA GLU A 72 -6.00 -4.12 12.48
C GLU A 72 -6.76 -4.89 11.37
N LYS A 73 -6.23 -4.93 10.14
CA LYS A 73 -6.86 -5.68 9.03
C LYS A 73 -6.77 -7.19 9.21
N VAL A 74 -5.66 -7.69 9.74
CA VAL A 74 -5.50 -9.11 10.09
C VAL A 74 -6.49 -9.51 11.19
N ASP A 75 -6.59 -8.71 12.26
CA ASP A 75 -7.53 -8.96 13.36
C ASP A 75 -8.98 -8.87 12.87
N ALA A 76 -9.32 -7.91 12.01
CA ALA A 76 -10.67 -7.76 11.47
C ALA A 76 -11.17 -9.00 10.71
N LEU A 77 -10.28 -9.73 10.02
CA LEU A 77 -10.64 -10.95 9.28
C LEU A 77 -10.65 -12.19 10.17
N PHE A 78 -9.67 -12.31 11.07
CA PHE A 78 -9.35 -13.59 11.69
C PHE A 78 -9.53 -13.63 13.20
N ALA A 79 -10.05 -12.57 13.84
CA ALA A 79 -10.23 -12.50 15.29
C ALA A 79 -11.00 -13.70 15.88
N THR A 80 -11.95 -14.26 15.13
CA THR A 80 -12.83 -15.35 15.57
C THR A 80 -12.37 -16.75 15.14
N SER A 81 -11.50 -16.84 14.14
CA SER A 81 -11.15 -18.11 13.48
C SER A 81 -9.69 -18.53 13.67
N VAL A 82 -8.80 -17.61 14.03
CA VAL A 82 -7.36 -17.85 14.13
C VAL A 82 -6.84 -17.35 15.47
N SER A 83 -5.88 -18.08 16.05
CA SER A 83 -5.29 -17.73 17.35
C SER A 83 -4.54 -16.38 17.28
N LYS A 84 -4.43 -15.67 18.41
CA LYS A 84 -3.67 -14.42 18.45
C LYS A 84 -2.20 -14.62 18.02
N ALA A 85 -1.59 -15.74 18.41
CA ALA A 85 -0.20 -16.04 18.05
C ALA A 85 -0.02 -16.16 16.53
N ASP A 86 -0.92 -16.87 15.85
CA ASP A 86 -0.87 -17.01 14.38
C ASP A 86 -1.15 -15.69 13.66
N ARG A 87 -2.03 -14.84 14.21
CA ARG A 87 -2.27 -13.50 13.67
C ARG A 87 -1.05 -12.60 13.80
N ASP A 88 -0.35 -12.69 14.93
CA ASP A 88 0.89 -11.95 15.17
C ASP A 88 2.01 -12.44 14.22
N GLN A 89 2.09 -13.74 13.96
CA GLN A 89 2.99 -14.30 12.95
C GLN A 89 2.64 -13.84 11.53
N LEU A 90 1.36 -13.83 11.15
CA LEU A 90 0.91 -13.34 9.85
C LEU A 90 1.21 -11.85 9.66
N ALA A 91 0.98 -11.03 10.69
CA ALA A 91 1.33 -9.62 10.65
C ALA A 91 2.84 -9.43 10.49
N THR A 92 3.65 -10.19 11.24
CA THR A 92 5.11 -10.17 11.14
C THR A 92 5.60 -10.57 9.74
N LEU A 93 4.99 -11.60 9.13
CA LEU A 93 5.27 -12.00 7.76
C LEU A 93 4.99 -10.87 6.76
N ILE A 94 3.90 -10.12 6.93
CA ILE A 94 3.60 -8.98 6.06
C ILE A 94 4.66 -7.87 6.23
N TYR A 95 5.14 -7.64 7.46
CA TYR A 95 6.15 -6.63 7.75
C TYR A 95 7.49 -6.96 7.10
N TYR A 96 7.95 -8.19 7.33
CA TYR A 96 9.30 -8.68 7.07
C TYR A 96 9.24 -10.04 6.37
N PRO A 97 8.76 -10.08 5.10
CA PRO A 97 8.44 -11.35 4.44
C PRO A 97 9.68 -12.20 4.19
N GLU A 98 10.80 -11.60 3.78
CA GLU A 98 12.04 -12.33 3.48
C GLU A 98 12.68 -12.90 4.74
N GLU A 99 12.77 -12.11 5.82
CA GLU A 99 13.32 -12.58 7.09
C GLU A 99 12.44 -13.67 7.70
N LYS A 100 11.11 -13.49 7.67
CA LYS A 100 10.19 -14.45 8.25
C LYS A 100 10.13 -15.76 7.47
N LEU A 101 10.18 -15.71 6.14
CA LEU A 101 10.26 -16.92 5.31
C LEU A 101 11.54 -17.70 5.59
N SER A 102 12.68 -17.02 5.71
CA SER A 102 13.96 -17.66 6.06
C SER A 102 13.91 -18.36 7.43
N GLU A 103 13.28 -17.73 8.42
CA GLU A 103 13.07 -18.33 9.74
C GLU A 103 12.16 -19.57 9.67
N VAL A 104 11.05 -19.48 8.93
CA VAL A 104 10.07 -20.57 8.77
C VAL A 104 10.68 -21.76 8.04
N ALA A 105 11.43 -21.52 6.96
CA ALA A 105 12.13 -22.55 6.20
C ALA A 105 13.09 -23.38 7.05
N ALA A 106 13.68 -22.79 8.09
CA ALA A 106 14.62 -23.47 8.98
C ALA A 106 13.95 -24.30 10.09
N HIS A 107 12.69 -24.02 10.44
CA HIS A 107 12.04 -24.59 11.65
C HIS A 107 10.76 -25.38 11.37
N THR A 108 10.30 -25.44 10.12
CA THR A 108 9.01 -26.05 9.76
C THR A 108 9.20 -27.40 9.10
N GLU A 109 8.54 -28.44 9.60
CA GLU A 109 8.60 -29.80 9.04
C GLU A 109 7.81 -29.94 7.74
N ASP A 110 6.62 -29.32 7.66
CA ASP A 110 5.75 -29.34 6.47
C ASP A 110 5.58 -27.92 5.90
N LEU A 111 6.53 -27.54 5.03
CA LEU A 111 6.53 -26.23 4.38
C LEU A 111 5.41 -26.07 3.36
N GLU A 112 5.01 -27.13 2.66
CA GLU A 112 3.96 -27.06 1.64
C GLU A 112 2.60 -26.71 2.27
N GLU A 113 2.26 -27.36 3.38
CA GLU A 113 1.01 -27.04 4.08
C GLU A 113 1.06 -25.65 4.71
N TRP A 114 2.22 -25.25 5.25
CA TRP A 114 2.40 -23.88 5.75
C TRP A 114 2.21 -22.84 4.63
N TYR A 115 2.78 -23.06 3.44
CA TYR A 115 2.59 -22.20 2.28
C TYR A 115 1.13 -22.14 1.87
N ARG A 116 0.42 -23.28 1.80
CA ARG A 116 -0.99 -23.33 1.43
C ARG A 116 -1.84 -22.48 2.38
N ILE A 117 -1.72 -22.69 3.69
CA ILE A 117 -2.47 -21.93 4.71
C ILE A 117 -2.13 -20.44 4.64
N THR A 118 -0.85 -20.11 4.49
CA THR A 118 -0.36 -18.73 4.46
C THR A 118 -0.84 -17.97 3.23
N LEU A 119 -0.80 -18.60 2.05
CA LEU A 119 -1.28 -18.01 0.80
C LEU A 119 -2.77 -17.67 0.88
N HIS A 120 -3.61 -18.58 1.40
CA HIS A 120 -5.03 -18.32 1.61
C HIS A 120 -5.26 -17.10 2.50
N ARG A 121 -4.58 -17.05 3.65
CA ARG A 121 -4.72 -15.93 4.60
C ARG A 121 -4.25 -14.60 3.99
N LEU A 122 -3.13 -14.61 3.27
CA LEU A 122 -2.60 -13.41 2.62
C LEU A 122 -3.52 -12.88 1.51
N ILE A 123 -4.10 -13.77 0.71
CA ILE A 123 -5.05 -13.39 -0.34
C ILE A 123 -6.29 -12.72 0.27
N ASP A 124 -6.82 -13.26 1.37
CA ASP A 124 -7.97 -12.66 2.06
C ASP A 124 -7.65 -11.28 2.65
N VAL A 125 -6.48 -11.12 3.28
CA VAL A 125 -6.01 -9.80 3.75
C VAL A 125 -5.86 -8.84 2.58
N CYS A 126 -5.25 -9.31 1.48
CA CYS A 126 -5.05 -8.50 0.29
C CYS A 126 -6.38 -8.05 -0.32
N ARG A 127 -7.41 -8.91 -0.36
CA ARG A 127 -8.75 -8.52 -0.80
C ARG A 127 -9.37 -7.46 0.08
N LEU A 128 -9.30 -7.63 1.40
CA LEU A 128 -9.85 -6.65 2.32
C LEU A 128 -9.20 -5.28 2.10
N VAL A 129 -7.87 -5.24 2.03
CA VAL A 129 -7.11 -4.00 1.83
C VAL A 129 -7.38 -3.38 0.46
N THR A 130 -7.49 -4.19 -0.59
CA THR A 130 -7.69 -3.70 -1.97
C THR A 130 -9.14 -3.30 -2.28
N SER A 131 -10.11 -3.76 -1.48
CA SER A 131 -11.55 -3.52 -1.70
C SER A 131 -11.96 -2.04 -1.79
N LYS A 132 -11.22 -1.14 -1.15
CA LYS A 132 -11.46 0.32 -1.17
C LYS A 132 -10.91 1.01 -2.42
N TYR A 133 -10.31 0.27 -3.36
CA TYR A 133 -9.67 0.82 -4.55
C TYR A 133 -10.29 0.29 -5.84
N THR A 134 -10.15 1.06 -6.92
CA THR A 134 -10.52 0.58 -8.25
C THR A 134 -9.60 -0.53 -8.70
N ARG A 135 -10.12 -1.46 -9.52
CA ARG A 135 -9.31 -2.52 -10.16
C ARG A 135 -8.12 -1.95 -10.94
N SER A 136 -8.28 -0.80 -11.60
CA SER A 136 -7.20 -0.13 -12.33
C SER A 136 -6.06 0.29 -11.38
N LYS A 137 -6.39 0.83 -10.21
CA LYS A 137 -5.39 1.23 -9.20
C LYS A 137 -4.65 0.02 -8.64
N VAL A 138 -5.36 -1.05 -8.29
CA VAL A 138 -4.76 -2.30 -7.82
C VAL A 138 -3.84 -2.88 -8.90
N ARG A 139 -4.30 -2.99 -10.16
CA ARG A 139 -3.52 -3.56 -11.27
C ARG A 139 -2.22 -2.79 -11.55
N LYS A 140 -2.20 -1.47 -11.37
CA LYS A 140 -0.98 -0.65 -11.49
C LYS A 140 0.01 -0.87 -10.33
N ALA A 141 -0.47 -1.37 -9.20
CA ALA A 141 0.35 -1.68 -8.03
C ALA A 141 0.93 -3.10 -8.04
N LEU A 142 0.38 -3.99 -8.87
CA LEU A 142 0.79 -5.39 -8.94
C LEU A 142 2.23 -5.55 -9.50
N PRO A 143 3.01 -6.49 -8.95
CA PRO A 143 4.32 -6.84 -9.49
C PRO A 143 4.17 -7.50 -10.85
N LYS A 144 5.00 -7.10 -11.83
CA LYS A 144 4.87 -7.52 -13.24
C LYS A 144 4.84 -9.04 -13.43
N GLU A 145 5.65 -9.75 -12.66
CA GLU A 145 5.81 -11.21 -12.75
C GLU A 145 4.56 -11.98 -12.32
N TYR A 146 3.86 -11.49 -11.28
CA TYR A 146 2.71 -12.17 -10.68
C TYR A 146 1.38 -11.45 -10.93
N ALA A 147 1.37 -10.35 -11.70
CA ALA A 147 0.20 -9.49 -11.85
C ALA A 147 -1.04 -10.24 -12.33
N TYR A 148 -0.91 -11.14 -13.31
CA TYR A 148 -2.04 -11.92 -13.80
C TYR A 148 -2.59 -12.84 -12.72
N ILE A 149 -1.73 -13.59 -12.04
CA ILE A 149 -2.12 -14.57 -11.03
C ILE A 149 -2.75 -13.89 -9.82
N ILE A 150 -2.15 -12.81 -9.31
CA ILE A 150 -2.71 -12.07 -8.18
C ILE A 150 -4.05 -11.41 -8.57
N ASP A 151 -4.17 -10.81 -9.76
CA ASP A 151 -5.46 -10.23 -10.20
C ASP A 151 -6.54 -11.31 -10.32
N GLU A 152 -6.21 -12.50 -10.82
CA GLU A 152 -7.14 -13.63 -10.88
C GLU A 152 -7.56 -14.02 -9.47
N LEU A 153 -6.60 -14.34 -8.59
CA LEU A 153 -6.86 -14.74 -7.21
C LEU A 153 -7.66 -13.68 -6.44
N LEU A 154 -7.46 -12.38 -6.66
CA LEU A 154 -8.25 -11.34 -5.97
C LEU A 154 -9.71 -11.27 -6.47
N ASN A 155 -9.97 -11.55 -7.76
CA ASN A 155 -11.27 -11.33 -8.39
C ASN A 155 -12.08 -12.62 -8.64
N THR A 156 -11.52 -13.81 -8.45
CA THR A 156 -12.27 -15.06 -8.56
C THR A 156 -13.33 -15.14 -7.46
N ASN A 157 -14.61 -15.13 -7.85
CA ASN A 157 -15.73 -15.34 -6.93
C ASN A 157 -15.89 -16.84 -6.58
N TYR A 158 -15.77 -17.17 -5.30
CA TYR A 158 -15.79 -18.55 -4.76
C TYR A 158 -17.15 -19.19 -4.64
N GLU A 159 -18.24 -18.43 -4.80
CA GLU A 159 -19.57 -18.96 -4.59
C GLU A 159 -19.98 -20.02 -5.64
N PHE A 160 -19.17 -20.21 -6.69
CA PHE A 160 -19.35 -21.25 -7.69
C PHE A 160 -18.32 -22.37 -7.51
N HIS A 161 -18.77 -23.61 -7.29
CA HIS A 161 -17.92 -24.78 -7.05
C HIS A 161 -16.74 -24.91 -8.04
N ASN A 162 -16.98 -24.76 -9.35
CA ASN A 162 -15.92 -24.86 -10.37
C ASN A 162 -14.79 -23.82 -10.20
N LYS A 163 -15.10 -22.66 -9.61
CA LYS A 163 -14.12 -21.59 -9.37
C LYS A 163 -13.31 -21.81 -8.10
N ARG A 164 -13.83 -22.59 -7.15
CA ARG A 164 -13.09 -23.00 -5.95
C ARG A 164 -11.98 -23.98 -6.32
N ASP A 165 -12.29 -25.01 -7.09
CA ASP A 165 -11.28 -25.98 -7.55
C ASP A 165 -10.20 -25.29 -8.41
N TYR A 166 -10.61 -24.36 -9.27
CA TYR A 166 -9.67 -23.55 -10.04
C TYR A 166 -8.71 -22.73 -9.16
N TYR A 167 -9.23 -22.13 -8.09
CA TYR A 167 -8.41 -21.36 -7.14
C TYR A 167 -7.42 -22.25 -6.36
N GLU A 168 -7.87 -23.40 -5.87
CA GLU A 168 -6.98 -24.37 -5.19
C GLU A 168 -5.91 -24.91 -6.14
N ASN A 169 -6.24 -25.10 -7.43
CA ASN A 169 -5.28 -25.51 -8.44
C ASN A 169 -4.20 -24.46 -8.68
N ILE A 170 -4.54 -23.17 -8.67
CA ILE A 170 -3.54 -22.08 -8.79
C ILE A 170 -2.57 -22.14 -7.60
N ILE A 171 -3.08 -22.23 -6.37
CA ILE A 171 -2.25 -22.29 -5.17
C ILE A 171 -1.36 -23.52 -5.17
N SER A 172 -1.92 -24.69 -5.50
CA SER A 172 -1.15 -25.93 -5.58
C SER A 172 -0.06 -25.82 -6.64
N THR A 173 -0.39 -25.29 -7.83
CA THR A 173 0.61 -25.09 -8.90
C THR A 173 1.75 -24.19 -8.45
N ILE A 174 1.49 -23.10 -7.71
CA ILE A 174 2.53 -22.20 -7.21
C ILE A 174 3.50 -22.93 -6.26
N ILE A 175 2.97 -23.83 -5.42
CA ILE A 175 3.74 -24.63 -4.48
C ILE A 175 4.53 -25.71 -5.24
N ASP A 176 3.88 -26.44 -6.14
CA ASP A 176 4.46 -27.56 -6.90
C ASP A 176 5.64 -27.13 -7.79
N ILE A 177 5.64 -25.88 -8.29
CA ILE A 177 6.74 -25.33 -9.09
C ILE A 177 7.81 -24.59 -8.25
N ASP A 178 7.74 -24.70 -6.91
CA ASP A 178 8.66 -24.07 -5.96
C ASP A 178 8.76 -22.54 -6.11
N ARG A 179 7.60 -21.87 -6.27
CA ARG A 179 7.50 -20.40 -6.39
C ARG A 179 6.72 -19.75 -5.26
N ALA A 180 6.38 -20.49 -4.21
CA ALA A 180 5.59 -20.02 -3.09
C ALA A 180 6.24 -18.84 -2.35
N GLU A 181 7.53 -18.90 -2.02
CA GLU A 181 8.22 -17.83 -1.29
C GLU A 181 8.18 -16.49 -2.03
N GLY A 182 8.60 -16.48 -3.31
CA GLY A 182 8.56 -15.27 -4.13
C GLY A 182 7.15 -14.72 -4.33
N PHE A 183 6.14 -15.60 -4.37
CA PHE A 183 4.75 -15.20 -4.43
C PHE A 183 4.26 -14.58 -3.11
N ILE A 184 4.64 -15.15 -1.95
CA ILE A 184 4.33 -14.61 -0.63
C ILE A 184 4.93 -13.21 -0.47
N VAL A 185 6.21 -13.02 -0.83
CA VAL A 185 6.87 -11.71 -0.80
C VAL A 185 6.11 -10.69 -1.66
N ALA A 186 5.73 -11.09 -2.88
CA ALA A 186 4.97 -10.25 -3.79
C ALA A 186 3.61 -9.82 -3.23
N VAL A 187 2.86 -10.72 -2.60
CA VAL A 187 1.57 -10.42 -1.97
C VAL A 187 1.76 -9.55 -0.71
N CYS A 188 2.76 -9.82 0.12
CA CYS A 188 3.05 -8.99 1.30
C CYS A 188 3.40 -7.55 0.90
N ASN A 189 4.24 -7.37 -0.11
CA ASN A 189 4.60 -6.05 -0.62
C ASN A 189 3.39 -5.32 -1.24
N LEU A 190 2.50 -6.05 -1.93
CA LEU A 190 1.24 -5.48 -2.41
C LEU A 190 0.34 -5.05 -1.24
N ILE A 191 0.20 -5.86 -0.19
CA ILE A 191 -0.56 -5.49 1.01
C ILE A 191 0.02 -4.21 1.60
N LYS A 192 1.34 -4.15 1.87
CA LYS A 192 2.01 -2.96 2.42
C LYS A 192 1.73 -1.71 1.59
N ARG A 193 1.87 -1.83 0.26
CA ARG A 193 1.59 -0.74 -0.69
C ARG A 193 0.13 -0.29 -0.70
N MET A 194 -0.82 -1.21 -0.55
CA MET A 194 -2.26 -0.90 -0.64
C MET A 194 -2.85 -0.52 0.73
N VAL A 195 -2.18 -0.81 1.84
CA VAL A 195 -2.65 -0.38 3.16
C VAL A 195 -2.58 1.13 3.30
N VAL A 196 -1.47 1.75 2.87
CA VAL A 196 -1.23 3.20 2.91
C VAL A 196 -1.42 3.80 1.54
N ASP A 197 -2.38 4.72 1.39
CA ASP A 197 -2.63 5.37 0.12
C ASP A 197 -1.66 6.51 -0.17
N ARG A 198 -1.32 7.24 0.88
CA ARG A 198 -0.44 8.40 0.83
C ARG A 198 0.29 8.52 2.16
N LEU A 199 1.59 8.78 2.05
CA LEU A 199 2.46 9.06 3.18
C LEU A 199 2.68 10.56 3.28
N HIS A 200 2.46 11.10 4.47
CA HIS A 200 2.73 12.49 4.83
C HIS A 200 3.90 12.51 5.80
N MET A 201 5.05 12.96 5.33
CA MET A 201 6.22 13.16 6.17
C MET A 201 6.25 14.60 6.68
N VAL A 202 6.07 14.79 7.99
CA VAL A 202 5.92 16.08 8.66
C VAL A 202 7.16 16.38 9.49
N GLY A 203 8.17 16.94 8.82
CA GLY A 203 9.35 17.54 9.40
C GLY A 203 10.34 16.60 10.07
N ASP A 204 11.52 17.16 10.33
CA ASP A 204 12.59 16.62 11.16
C ASP A 204 12.94 15.16 10.81
N MET A 205 13.24 14.95 9.53
CA MET A 205 13.75 13.68 9.00
C MET A 205 15.24 13.52 9.29
N PHE A 206 15.98 14.62 9.21
CA PHE A 206 17.41 14.68 9.46
C PHE A 206 17.71 15.01 10.92
N ASP A 207 19.00 14.96 11.28
CA ASP A 207 19.56 15.15 12.63
C ASP A 207 19.57 13.88 13.50
N ARG A 208 20.53 13.79 14.45
CA ARG A 208 20.75 12.77 15.49
C ARG A 208 21.03 11.32 15.04
N GLY A 209 20.30 10.77 14.09
CA GLY A 209 20.47 9.40 13.62
C GLY A 209 21.57 9.24 12.55
N PRO A 210 22.22 8.06 12.47
CA PRO A 210 23.42 7.87 11.65
C PRO A 210 23.13 7.72 10.14
N ARG A 211 21.89 7.37 9.74
CA ARG A 211 21.56 6.93 8.37
C ARG A 211 20.27 7.54 7.81
N ALA A 212 20.19 8.87 7.83
CA ALA A 212 19.09 9.59 7.19
C ALA A 212 19.00 9.38 5.66
N ASP A 213 20.09 8.93 5.03
CA ASP A 213 20.12 8.49 3.63
C ASP A 213 19.16 7.32 3.36
N ILE A 214 19.09 6.33 4.27
CA ILE A 214 18.20 5.17 4.14
C ILE A 214 16.73 5.59 4.20
N ILE A 215 16.41 6.56 5.07
CA ILE A 215 15.06 7.14 5.16
C ILE A 215 14.70 7.81 3.84
N MET A 216 15.63 8.59 3.27
CA MET A 216 15.40 9.26 1.99
C MET A 216 15.20 8.27 0.84
N ASP A 217 16.01 7.22 0.75
CA ASP A 217 15.85 6.16 -0.26
C ASP A 217 14.47 5.51 -0.14
N ALA A 218 14.04 5.15 1.07
CA ALA A 218 12.73 4.57 1.31
C ALA A 218 11.57 5.53 0.96
N LEU A 219 11.73 6.84 1.19
CA LEU A 219 10.74 7.85 0.79
C LEU A 219 10.68 8.02 -0.73
N MET A 220 11.82 7.99 -1.42
CA MET A 220 11.89 8.10 -2.89
C MET A 220 11.26 6.90 -3.59
N ASP A 221 11.39 5.70 -3.01
CA ASP A 221 10.80 4.47 -3.54
C ASP A 221 9.31 4.32 -3.18
N HIS A 222 8.81 5.11 -2.21
CA HIS A 222 7.40 5.06 -1.81
C HIS A 222 6.48 5.55 -2.94
N HIS A 223 5.34 4.87 -3.15
CA HIS A 223 4.49 5.10 -4.32
C HIS A 223 3.75 6.44 -4.34
N ASN A 224 3.58 7.07 -3.18
CA ASN A 224 2.88 8.35 -3.04
C ASN A 224 3.25 9.00 -1.71
N VAL A 225 4.10 10.03 -1.76
CA VAL A 225 4.59 10.74 -0.59
C VAL A 225 4.51 12.25 -0.80
N ASP A 226 4.22 12.99 0.26
CA ASP A 226 4.52 14.41 0.36
C ASP A 226 5.29 14.70 1.64
N ILE A 227 6.08 15.76 1.56
CA ILE A 227 7.03 16.15 2.60
C ILE A 227 6.75 17.61 2.97
N GLN A 228 6.55 17.84 4.27
CA GLN A 228 6.63 19.15 4.88
C GLN A 228 7.98 19.25 5.59
N TRP A 229 8.83 20.19 5.17
CA TRP A 229 10.16 20.36 5.75
C TRP A 229 10.08 20.98 7.14
N GLY A 230 10.79 20.37 8.09
CA GLY A 230 10.97 20.86 9.45
C GLY A 230 12.13 21.85 9.57
N ASN A 231 12.31 22.39 10.76
CA ASN A 231 13.42 23.30 11.03
C ASN A 231 14.77 22.59 10.92
N HIS A 232 14.88 21.34 11.40
CA HIS A 232 16.14 20.60 11.29
C HIS A 232 16.48 20.31 9.83
N ASP A 233 15.48 19.94 9.01
CA ASP A 233 15.70 19.69 7.58
C ASP A 233 16.25 20.93 6.86
N VAL A 234 15.73 22.13 7.16
CA VAL A 234 16.22 23.39 6.59
C VAL A 234 17.65 23.70 7.01
N LEU A 235 18.02 23.43 8.28
CA LEU A 235 19.39 23.60 8.75
C LEU A 235 20.35 22.67 7.97
N TRP A 236 19.97 21.40 7.80
CA TRP A 236 20.75 20.42 7.05
C TRP A 236 20.87 20.76 5.56
N MET A 237 19.78 21.20 4.91
CA MET A 237 19.82 21.69 3.52
C MET A 237 20.75 22.90 3.38
N GLY A 238 20.69 23.83 4.33
CA GLY A 238 21.55 25.00 4.33
C GLY A 238 23.03 24.66 4.61
N ALA A 239 23.31 23.68 5.46
CA ALA A 239 24.65 23.15 5.65
C ALA A 239 25.20 22.51 4.37
N ALA A 240 24.38 21.69 3.68
CA ALA A 240 24.74 21.03 2.42
C ALA A 240 25.03 22.02 1.27
N THR A 241 24.41 23.20 1.29
CA THR A 241 24.71 24.27 0.32
C THR A 241 25.98 25.08 0.65
N GLY A 242 26.68 24.75 1.74
CA GLY A 242 27.97 25.34 2.11
C GLY A 242 27.89 26.51 3.09
N SER A 243 26.74 26.73 3.75
CA SER A 243 26.63 27.75 4.80
C SER A 243 27.44 27.37 6.03
N ARG A 244 28.55 28.07 6.27
CA ARG A 244 29.46 27.78 7.40
C ARG A 244 28.77 27.82 8.77
N THR A 245 27.83 28.75 8.96
CA THR A 245 27.07 28.85 10.21
C THR A 245 26.21 27.61 10.43
N LEU A 246 25.57 27.12 9.37
CA LEU A 246 24.70 25.95 9.46
C LEU A 246 25.51 24.66 9.58
N VAL A 247 26.65 24.55 8.88
CA VAL A 247 27.62 23.45 9.05
C VAL A 247 28.14 23.36 10.49
N ALA A 248 28.28 24.48 11.19
CA ALA A 248 28.69 24.49 12.60
C ALA A 248 27.53 24.14 13.57
N THR A 249 26.29 24.12 13.09
CA THR A 249 25.08 23.93 13.91
C THR A 249 24.52 22.51 13.81
N VAL A 250 24.75 21.82 12.69
CA VAL A 250 24.29 20.44 12.42
C VAL A 250 25.39 19.40 12.59
#